data_AF-A0A7L8V5Z0-F1
#
_entry.id   AF-A0A7L8V5Z0-F1
#
_cell.length_a   1.000
_cell.length_b   1.000
_cell.length_c   1.000
_cell.angle_alpha   90.00
_cell.angle_beta   90.00
_cell.angle_gamma   90.00
#
_symmetry.space_group_name_H-M   'P 1'
#
loop_
_entity.id
_entity.type
_entity.pdbx_description
1 polymer ?
#
loop_
_entity_poly.entity_id
_entity_poly.type
_entity_poly.pdbx_seq_one_letter_code
_entity_poly.pdbx_strand_id
1 'polypeptide(L)'
;MTVSEVIELLDIPYTTFQDWNKVGHKKYQLTLLLLGLDKESASQIISKQKESLKSTPKYKDTTRWVVLQKKWFDSDLFWTTADNTKLEIKNIIVIYMDRATQRNTDKLCELFGYQRVYNTVEKYITNPKNKKEAFRQIEYFQYKRFRIPFLYTQEELQGDYLKYPTQRLIDYYCNLKGCDTILEEVKNRDMSQHKKLTIEKMIEYYKKELDDTTVTKSA
;
A
#
# COMPACT_ATOMS: atom_id res chain seq x y z
N MET A 1 15.27 26.31 -12.79
CA MET A 1 14.48 25.80 -13.93
C MET A 1 13.96 26.96 -14.74
N THR A 2 13.79 26.77 -16.05
CA THR A 2 13.13 27.73 -16.92
C THR A 2 11.61 27.70 -16.72
N VAL A 3 10.93 28.77 -17.11
CA VAL A 3 9.46 28.85 -17.08
C VAL A 3 8.83 27.71 -17.91
N SER A 4 9.39 27.40 -19.07
CA SER A 4 8.93 26.31 -19.94
C SER A 4 9.02 24.94 -19.25
N GLU A 5 10.11 24.67 -18.51
CA GLU A 5 10.26 23.43 -17.76
C GLU A 5 9.28 23.32 -16.59
N VAL A 6 8.93 24.43 -15.93
CA VAL A 6 7.94 24.42 -14.83
C VAL A 6 6.54 24.17 -15.36
N ILE A 7 6.20 24.76 -16.51
CA ILE A 7 4.91 24.57 -17.21
C ILE A 7 4.76 23.12 -17.64
N GLU A 8 5.80 22.53 -18.23
CA GLU A 8 5.84 21.11 -18.60
C GLU A 8 5.72 20.21 -17.35
N LEU A 9 6.47 20.51 -16.29
CA LEU A 9 6.49 19.71 -15.07
C LEU A 9 5.15 19.71 -14.31
N LEU A 10 4.42 20.82 -14.35
CA LEU A 10 3.13 20.98 -13.68
C LEU A 10 1.93 20.72 -14.57
N ASP A 11 2.13 20.53 -15.87
CA ASP A 11 1.09 20.40 -16.89
C ASP A 11 0.05 21.55 -16.81
N ILE A 12 0.54 22.79 -16.88
CA ILE A 12 -0.31 24.00 -16.84
C ILE A 12 -0.04 24.93 -18.03
N PRO A 13 -1.03 25.67 -18.53
CA PRO A 13 -0.80 26.69 -19.55
C PRO A 13 0.11 27.82 -19.08
N TYR A 14 0.87 28.43 -20.00
CA TYR A 14 1.74 29.58 -19.73
C TYR A 14 0.99 30.74 -19.06
N THR A 15 -0.24 31.01 -19.48
CA THR A 15 -1.10 32.05 -18.88
C THR A 15 -1.40 31.78 -17.40
N THR A 16 -1.61 30.51 -17.03
CA THR A 16 -1.83 30.10 -15.63
C THR A 16 -0.58 30.30 -14.79
N PHE A 17 0.60 30.00 -15.35
CA PHE A 17 1.87 30.27 -14.67
C PHE A 17 2.10 31.77 -14.46
N GLN A 18 1.81 32.60 -15.48
CA GLN A 18 1.92 34.06 -15.36
C GLN A 18 1.03 34.62 -14.25
N ASP A 19 -0.20 34.12 -14.10
CA ASP A 19 -1.09 34.52 -13.02
C ASP A 19 -0.57 34.10 -11.65
N TRP A 20 0.04 32.92 -11.55
CA TRP A 20 0.61 32.44 -10.30
C TRP A 20 1.88 33.19 -9.90
N ASN A 21 2.64 33.66 -10.89
CA ASN A 21 3.89 34.39 -10.72
C ASN A 21 3.69 35.91 -10.51
N LYS A 22 2.54 36.32 -9.98
CA LYS A 22 2.26 37.70 -9.57
C LYS A 22 2.44 37.85 -8.05
N VAL A 23 3.16 38.89 -7.63
CA VAL A 23 3.31 39.23 -6.21
C VAL A 23 1.92 39.37 -5.56
N GLY A 24 1.69 38.65 -4.46
CA GLY A 24 0.40 38.61 -3.77
C GLY A 24 -0.50 37.42 -4.14
N HIS A 25 -0.18 36.66 -5.18
CA HIS A 25 -0.91 35.43 -5.49
C HIS A 25 -0.56 34.30 -4.51
N LYS A 26 -1.56 33.48 -4.11
CA LYS A 26 -1.38 32.39 -3.13
C LYS A 26 -0.34 31.33 -3.50
N LYS A 27 0.02 31.23 -4.79
CA LYS A 27 1.03 30.30 -5.34
C LYS A 27 2.35 30.98 -5.73
N TYR A 28 2.51 32.28 -5.47
CA TYR A 28 3.69 33.04 -5.86
C TYR A 28 4.99 32.49 -5.23
N GLN A 29 4.95 32.10 -3.96
CA GLN A 29 6.12 31.49 -3.31
C GLN A 29 6.50 30.14 -3.93
N LEU A 30 5.51 29.37 -4.39
CA LEU A 30 5.74 28.10 -5.08
C LEU A 30 6.39 28.32 -6.46
N THR A 31 5.93 29.33 -7.22
CA THR A 31 6.52 29.63 -8.53
C THR A 31 7.98 30.08 -8.40
N LEU A 32 8.30 30.91 -7.40
CA LEU A 32 9.68 31.30 -7.11
C LEU A 32 10.56 30.11 -6.71
N LEU A 33 10.03 29.21 -5.87
CA LEU A 33 10.75 28.02 -5.42
C LEU A 33 11.05 27.08 -6.59
N LEU A 34 10.07 26.80 -7.45
CA LEU A 34 10.26 25.93 -8.62
C LEU A 34 11.23 26.51 -9.64
N LEU A 35 11.21 27.83 -9.85
CA LEU A 35 12.20 28.50 -10.70
C LEU A 35 13.62 28.43 -10.12
N GLY A 36 13.76 28.45 -8.80
CA GLY A 36 15.04 28.36 -8.10
C GLY A 36 15.65 26.96 -8.00
N LEU A 37 14.88 25.90 -8.28
CA LEU A 37 15.36 24.51 -8.28
C LEU A 37 15.81 24.09 -9.68
N ASP A 38 16.67 23.06 -9.78
CA ASP A 38 16.91 22.36 -11.04
C ASP A 38 15.78 21.34 -11.35
N LYS A 39 15.66 20.92 -12.61
CA LYS A 39 14.56 20.06 -13.09
C LYS A 39 14.56 18.70 -12.38
N GLU A 40 15.73 18.17 -12.06
CA GLU A 40 15.87 16.86 -11.43
C GLU A 40 15.41 16.92 -9.97
N SER A 41 15.89 17.91 -9.20
CA SER A 41 15.47 18.16 -7.82
C SER A 41 13.97 18.43 -7.70
N ALA A 42 13.42 19.26 -8.59
CA ALA A 42 11.98 19.54 -8.60
C ALA A 42 11.15 18.29 -8.93
N SER A 43 11.59 17.49 -9.91
CA SER A 43 10.94 16.22 -10.26
C SER A 43 11.00 15.22 -9.10
N GLN A 44 12.12 15.14 -8.37
CA GLN A 44 12.26 14.32 -7.18
C GLN A 44 11.33 14.75 -6.05
N ILE A 45 11.19 16.07 -5.82
CA ILE A 45 10.27 16.60 -4.80
C ILE A 45 8.82 16.28 -5.18
N ILE A 46 8.42 16.55 -6.43
CA ILE A 46 7.05 16.30 -6.90
C ILE A 46 6.73 14.80 -6.89
N SER A 47 7.67 13.94 -7.28
CA SER A 47 7.48 12.48 -7.22
C SER A 47 7.34 12.00 -5.77
N LYS A 48 8.21 12.44 -4.85
CA LYS A 48 8.06 12.19 -3.41
C LYS A 48 6.73 12.71 -2.85
N GLN A 49 6.24 13.85 -3.35
CA GLN A 49 4.99 14.46 -2.91
C GLN A 49 3.76 13.78 -3.53
N LYS A 50 3.84 13.27 -4.76
CA LYS A 50 2.82 12.40 -5.38
C LYS A 50 2.76 11.04 -4.66
N GLU A 51 3.89 10.51 -4.23
CA GLU A 51 3.98 9.33 -3.38
C GLU A 51 3.37 9.58 -1.98
N SER A 52 3.55 10.78 -1.42
CA SER A 52 2.96 11.16 -0.13
C SER A 52 1.46 11.52 -0.20
N LEU A 53 0.98 12.10 -1.31
CA LEU A 53 -0.45 12.32 -1.54
C LEU A 53 -1.22 11.00 -1.71
N LYS A 54 -0.62 10.04 -2.42
CA LYS A 54 -1.15 8.67 -2.48
C LYS A 54 -1.00 7.91 -1.13
N SER A 55 -0.26 8.43 -0.14
CA SER A 55 -0.12 7.83 1.20
C SER A 55 -0.95 8.53 2.27
N THR A 56 -1.75 9.52 1.91
CA THR A 56 -2.63 10.19 2.88
C THR A 56 -3.77 9.24 3.23
N PRO A 57 -3.90 8.81 4.50
CA PRO A 57 -4.94 7.87 4.86
C PRO A 57 -6.32 8.49 4.69
N LYS A 58 -7.31 7.66 4.34
CA LYS A 58 -8.71 8.10 4.17
C LYS A 58 -9.24 8.81 5.42
N TYR A 59 -8.86 8.32 6.61
CA TYR A 59 -9.24 8.89 7.89
C TYR A 59 -8.02 9.52 8.56
N LYS A 60 -8.18 10.77 9.02
CA LYS A 60 -7.17 11.47 9.80
C LYS A 60 -6.88 10.74 11.11
N ASP A 61 -5.66 10.86 11.63
CA ASP A 61 -5.24 10.24 12.88
C ASP A 61 -6.11 10.61 14.09
N THR A 62 -6.70 11.80 14.09
CA THR A 62 -7.62 12.27 15.15
C THR A 62 -8.99 11.58 15.12
N THR A 63 -9.37 10.96 14.00
CA THR A 63 -10.64 10.24 13.86
C THR A 63 -10.62 9.02 14.76
N ARG A 64 -11.57 8.86 15.68
CA ARG A 64 -11.61 7.67 16.56
C ARG A 64 -12.58 6.59 16.09
N TRP A 65 -13.68 7.00 15.47
CA TRP A 65 -14.80 6.14 15.11
C TRP A 65 -15.08 6.20 13.61
N VAL A 66 -15.46 5.08 13.03
CA VAL A 66 -15.90 4.99 11.64
C VAL A 66 -17.13 4.10 11.53
N VAL A 67 -17.91 4.32 10.48
CA VAL A 67 -18.97 3.41 10.06
C VAL A 67 -18.29 2.25 9.34
N LEU A 68 -18.31 1.06 9.93
CA LEU A 68 -17.73 -0.15 9.33
C LEU A 68 -18.44 -0.42 8.00
N GLN A 69 -17.67 -0.64 6.94
CA GLN A 69 -18.20 -1.26 5.73
C GLN A 69 -17.50 -2.61 5.57
N LYS A 70 -18.23 -3.70 5.75
CA LYS A 70 -17.66 -5.06 5.73
C LYS A 70 -16.93 -5.37 4.41
N LYS A 71 -17.42 -4.81 3.30
CA LYS A 71 -16.83 -4.90 1.96
C LYS A 71 -15.41 -4.33 1.84
N TRP A 72 -14.90 -3.61 2.84
CA TRP A 72 -13.51 -3.15 2.80
C TRP A 72 -12.52 -4.31 2.86
N PHE A 73 -12.88 -5.40 3.56
CA PHE A 73 -11.96 -6.47 3.90
C PHE A 73 -12.28 -7.76 3.14
N ASP A 74 -11.27 -8.63 2.98
CA ASP A 74 -11.42 -9.90 2.25
C ASP A 74 -12.22 -10.97 3.00
N SER A 75 -12.33 -10.80 4.32
CA SER A 75 -12.96 -11.73 5.24
C SER A 75 -13.73 -10.92 6.28
N ASP A 76 -14.98 -11.32 6.53
CA ASP A 76 -15.81 -10.67 7.55
C ASP A 76 -15.47 -11.19 8.94
N LEU A 77 -14.49 -10.57 9.60
CA LEU A 77 -14.17 -10.86 11.00
C LEU A 77 -15.15 -10.24 12.00
N PHE A 78 -16.09 -9.43 11.51
CA PHE A 78 -17.16 -8.79 12.29
C PHE A 78 -18.51 -9.44 11.97
N TRP A 79 -18.55 -10.75 11.75
CA TRP A 79 -19.76 -11.49 11.34
C TRP A 79 -20.96 -11.29 12.27
N THR A 80 -20.73 -11.12 13.59
CA THR A 80 -21.78 -10.83 14.58
C THR A 80 -22.23 -9.38 14.63
N THR A 81 -21.45 -8.45 14.08
CA THR A 81 -21.76 -7.02 14.07
C THR A 81 -22.52 -6.67 12.79
N ALA A 82 -23.56 -5.86 12.88
CA ALA A 82 -24.27 -5.39 11.69
C ALA A 82 -23.34 -4.56 10.79
N ASP A 83 -23.51 -4.64 9.46
CA ASP A 83 -22.82 -3.72 8.56
C ASP A 83 -23.27 -2.27 8.83
N ASN A 84 -22.42 -1.30 8.52
CA ASN A 84 -22.65 0.12 8.83
C ASN A 84 -22.76 0.46 10.33
N THR A 85 -22.28 -0.42 11.21
CA THR A 85 -22.15 -0.11 12.64
C THR A 85 -21.00 0.84 12.89
N LYS A 86 -21.20 1.81 13.79
CA LYS A 86 -20.13 2.70 14.26
C LYS A 86 -19.18 1.94 15.18
N LEU A 87 -17.93 1.77 14.75
CA LEU A 87 -16.88 1.07 15.50
C LEU A 87 -15.66 1.96 15.72
N GLU A 88 -14.95 1.70 16.81
CA GLU A 88 -13.68 2.35 17.08
C GLU A 88 -12.62 1.78 16.13
N ILE A 89 -11.87 2.65 15.46
CA ILE A 89 -10.84 2.25 14.48
C ILE A 89 -9.83 1.28 15.11
N LYS A 90 -9.47 1.49 16.38
CA LYS A 90 -8.52 0.61 17.07
C LYS A 90 -9.02 -0.84 17.13
N ASN A 91 -10.32 -1.05 17.34
CA ASN A 91 -10.90 -2.38 17.43
C ASN A 91 -10.88 -3.07 16.06
N ILE A 92 -11.15 -2.30 14.99
CA ILE A 92 -11.03 -2.79 13.61
C ILE A 92 -9.59 -3.24 13.33
N ILE A 93 -8.60 -2.37 13.61
CA ILE A 93 -7.18 -2.70 13.42
C ILE A 93 -6.80 -3.94 14.21
N VAL A 94 -7.12 -4.00 15.50
CA VAL A 94 -6.75 -5.13 16.38
C VAL A 94 -7.33 -6.45 15.86
N ILE A 95 -8.61 -6.48 15.52
CA ILE A 95 -9.28 -7.72 15.08
C ILE A 95 -8.67 -8.26 13.80
N TYR A 96 -8.41 -7.39 12.82
CA TYR A 96 -7.81 -7.82 11.55
C TYR A 96 -6.32 -8.11 11.65
N MET A 97 -5.57 -7.40 12.50
CA MET A 97 -4.12 -7.63 12.64
C MET A 97 -3.78 -8.80 13.57
N ASP A 98 -4.69 -9.25 14.43
CA ASP A 98 -4.50 -10.50 15.19
C ASP A 98 -4.48 -11.74 14.28
N ARG A 99 -5.06 -11.64 13.08
CA ARG A 99 -5.00 -12.64 12.00
C ARG A 99 -4.61 -12.00 10.68
N ALA A 100 -3.47 -11.30 10.70
CA ALA A 100 -3.05 -10.45 9.60
C ALA A 100 -2.93 -11.21 8.26
N THR A 101 -3.60 -10.68 7.23
CA THR A 101 -3.40 -11.01 5.82
C THR A 101 -2.97 -9.75 5.08
N GLN A 102 -2.17 -9.89 4.02
CA GLN A 102 -1.63 -8.71 3.32
C GLN A 102 -2.73 -7.79 2.79
N ARG A 103 -3.77 -8.38 2.19
CA ARG A 103 -4.90 -7.62 1.63
C ARG A 103 -5.58 -6.75 2.67
N ASN A 104 -5.84 -7.30 3.86
CA ASN A 104 -6.47 -6.55 4.95
C ASN A 104 -5.49 -5.53 5.55
N THR A 105 -4.20 -5.87 5.68
CA THR A 105 -3.18 -4.93 6.17
C THR A 105 -3.03 -3.74 5.24
N ASP A 106 -2.93 -3.95 3.93
CA ASP A 106 -2.90 -2.88 2.94
C ASP A 106 -4.12 -1.98 3.09
N LYS A 107 -5.30 -2.59 3.23
CA LYS A 107 -6.54 -1.84 3.42
C LYS A 107 -6.56 -1.01 4.69
N LEU A 108 -6.10 -1.57 5.80
CA LEU A 108 -6.00 -0.84 7.06
C LEU A 108 -5.05 0.34 6.94
N CYS A 109 -3.90 0.16 6.28
CA CYS A 109 -2.93 1.22 6.05
C CYS A 109 -3.48 2.32 5.12
N GLU A 110 -4.19 1.97 4.05
CA GLU A 110 -4.90 2.92 3.18
C GLU A 110 -5.98 3.72 3.93
N LEU A 111 -6.75 3.04 4.80
CA LEU A 111 -7.86 3.66 5.51
C LEU A 111 -7.39 4.54 6.66
N PHE A 112 -6.44 4.05 7.46
CA PHE A 112 -6.13 4.60 8.78
C PHE A 112 -4.68 5.07 8.94
N GLY A 113 -3.82 4.77 7.97
CA GLY A 113 -2.43 5.22 7.95
C GLY A 113 -1.48 4.21 8.58
N TYR A 114 -0.31 4.05 7.95
CA TYR A 114 0.75 3.14 8.40
C TYR A 114 1.08 3.32 9.89
N GLN A 115 1.38 4.55 10.31
CA GLN A 115 1.88 4.81 11.67
C GLN A 115 0.84 4.44 12.73
N ARG A 116 -0.43 4.73 12.44
CA ARG A 116 -1.52 4.42 13.35
C ARG A 116 -1.74 2.91 13.46
N VAL A 117 -1.69 2.19 12.34
CA VAL A 117 -1.81 0.73 12.33
C VAL A 117 -0.64 0.10 13.10
N TYR A 118 0.59 0.53 12.82
CA TYR A 118 1.79 0.09 13.53
C TYR A 118 1.69 0.28 15.05
N ASN A 119 1.39 1.50 15.51
CA ASN A 119 1.30 1.81 16.93
C ASN A 119 0.17 1.02 17.63
N THR A 120 -0.94 0.78 16.91
CA THR A 120 -2.06 -0.01 17.45
C THR A 120 -1.67 -1.48 17.60
N VAL A 121 -0.99 -2.06 16.61
CA VAL A 121 -0.47 -3.43 16.70
C VAL A 121 0.54 -3.57 17.82
N GLU A 122 1.49 -2.63 17.90
CA GLU A 122 2.51 -2.60 18.95
C GLU A 122 1.90 -2.61 20.34
N LYS A 123 0.84 -1.82 20.56
CA LYS A 123 0.22 -1.63 21.86
C LYS A 123 -0.76 -2.73 22.26
N TYR A 124 -1.53 -3.26 21.32
CA TYR A 124 -2.71 -4.09 21.66
C TYR A 124 -2.62 -5.56 21.21
N ILE A 125 -1.73 -5.93 20.30
CA ILE A 125 -1.51 -7.34 19.95
C ILE A 125 -0.48 -7.94 20.90
N THR A 126 -0.93 -8.89 21.72
CA THR A 126 -0.12 -9.50 22.79
C THR A 126 0.50 -10.83 22.37
N ASN A 127 -0.14 -11.59 21.47
CA ASN A 127 0.40 -12.85 20.98
C ASN A 127 1.68 -12.59 20.15
N PRO A 128 2.86 -13.12 20.55
CA PRO A 128 4.12 -12.81 19.88
C PRO A 128 4.18 -13.25 18.41
N LYS A 129 3.55 -14.38 18.06
CA LYS A 129 3.53 -14.89 16.68
C LYS A 129 2.66 -14.02 15.79
N ASN A 130 1.45 -13.69 16.26
CA ASN A 130 0.54 -12.80 15.52
C ASN A 130 1.16 -11.41 15.37
N LYS A 131 1.79 -10.88 16.43
CA LYS A 131 2.48 -9.59 16.42
C LYS A 131 3.62 -9.56 15.41
N LYS A 132 4.47 -10.60 15.39
CA LYS A 132 5.57 -10.72 14.41
C LYS A 132 5.02 -10.69 12.99
N GLU A 133 4.01 -11.51 12.69
CA GLU A 133 3.42 -11.55 11.35
C GLU A 133 2.73 -10.22 10.98
N ALA A 134 2.00 -9.61 11.91
CA ALA A 134 1.37 -8.31 11.72
C ALA A 134 2.39 -7.23 11.32
N PHE A 135 3.55 -7.16 11.99
CA PHE A 135 4.62 -6.24 11.62
C PHE A 135 5.20 -6.56 10.24
N ARG A 136 5.45 -7.84 9.92
CA ARG A 136 5.93 -8.24 8.57
C ARG A 136 4.99 -7.77 7.46
N GLN A 137 3.69 -7.88 7.66
CA GLN A 137 2.66 -7.45 6.70
C GLN A 137 2.62 -5.92 6.56
N ILE A 138 2.80 -5.19 7.68
CA ILE A 138 2.87 -3.71 7.71
C ILE A 138 4.14 -3.20 7.01
N GLU A 139 5.29 -3.82 7.26
CA GLU A 139 6.56 -3.52 6.57
C GLU A 139 6.44 -3.81 5.08
N TYR A 140 5.78 -4.92 4.71
CA TYR A 140 5.58 -5.27 3.30
C TYR A 140 4.67 -4.28 2.56
N PHE A 141 3.67 -3.70 3.24
CA PHE A 141 2.89 -2.59 2.68
C PHE A 141 3.81 -1.42 2.28
N GLN A 142 4.76 -1.02 3.15
CA GLN A 142 5.72 0.04 2.82
C GLN A 142 6.66 -0.37 1.67
N TYR A 143 7.14 -1.62 1.67
CA TYR A 143 7.92 -2.16 0.57
C TYR A 143 7.22 -1.95 -0.78
N LYS A 144 5.97 -2.42 -0.90
CA LYS A 144 5.19 -2.30 -2.13
C LYS A 144 4.96 -0.85 -2.53
N ARG A 145 4.73 0.00 -1.53
CA ARG A 145 4.46 1.42 -1.69
C ARG A 145 5.66 2.19 -2.24
N PHE A 146 6.85 1.96 -1.66
CA PHE A 146 8.06 2.73 -1.94
C PHE A 146 9.05 2.01 -2.88
N ARG A 147 8.73 0.78 -3.30
CA ARG A 147 9.57 -0.05 -4.19
C ARG A 147 11.02 -0.22 -3.72
N ILE A 148 11.24 -0.14 -2.41
CA ILE A 148 12.52 -0.52 -1.79
C ILE A 148 12.65 -2.04 -1.78
N PRO A 149 13.80 -2.68 -1.51
CA PRO A 149 13.89 -4.14 -1.33
C PRO A 149 13.26 -4.61 0.00
N PHE A 150 12.52 -5.73 -0.01
CA PHE A 150 12.02 -6.37 1.21
C PHE A 150 13.04 -7.38 1.71
N LEU A 151 13.31 -7.37 3.02
CA LEU A 151 14.23 -8.32 3.63
C LEU A 151 13.48 -9.60 4.02
N TYR A 152 13.58 -10.60 3.16
CA TYR A 152 13.13 -11.97 3.45
C TYR A 152 14.07 -12.62 4.47
N THR A 153 13.51 -13.44 5.37
CA THR A 153 14.35 -14.25 6.26
C THR A 153 14.90 -15.45 5.51
N GLN A 154 16.03 -16.00 5.95
CA GLN A 154 16.55 -17.25 5.38
C GLN A 154 15.53 -18.39 5.50
N GLU A 155 14.83 -18.47 6.63
CA GLU A 155 13.77 -19.45 6.89
C GLU A 155 12.65 -19.37 5.83
N GLU A 156 12.27 -18.17 5.41
CA GLU A 156 11.24 -17.96 4.40
C GLU A 156 11.69 -18.37 2.99
N LEU A 157 12.95 -18.10 2.64
CA LEU A 157 13.50 -18.41 1.31
C LEU A 157 13.91 -19.88 1.15
N GLN A 158 14.36 -20.53 2.24
CA GLN A 158 14.68 -21.95 2.26
C GLN A 158 13.44 -22.81 2.48
N GLY A 159 12.40 -22.22 3.09
CA GLY A 159 11.13 -22.87 3.33
C GLY A 159 10.36 -23.15 2.05
N ASP A 160 9.50 -24.15 2.12
CA ASP A 160 8.58 -24.43 1.04
C ASP A 160 7.44 -23.40 1.02
N TYR A 161 7.57 -22.39 0.15
CA TYR A 161 6.63 -21.28 0.05
C TYR A 161 5.23 -21.70 -0.40
N LEU A 162 5.08 -22.85 -1.07
CA LEU A 162 3.76 -23.41 -1.40
C LEU A 162 3.20 -24.22 -0.22
N LYS A 163 4.06 -24.65 0.74
CA LYS A 163 3.61 -25.24 2.01
C LYS A 163 3.09 -24.19 2.98
N TYR A 164 3.73 -23.02 3.04
CA TYR A 164 3.33 -21.91 3.91
C TYR A 164 3.27 -20.61 3.13
N PRO A 165 2.26 -20.44 2.25
CA PRO A 165 2.19 -19.29 1.37
C PRO A 165 1.89 -18.02 2.17
N THR A 166 2.69 -17.01 1.90
CA THR A 166 2.44 -15.63 2.31
C THR A 166 2.44 -14.76 1.06
N GLN A 167 1.67 -13.67 1.06
CA GLN A 167 1.57 -12.78 -0.11
C GLN A 167 2.97 -12.35 -0.58
N ARG A 168 3.82 -11.89 0.35
CA ARG A 168 5.20 -11.50 0.08
C ARG A 168 6.05 -12.56 -0.62
N LEU A 169 5.89 -13.84 -0.26
CA LEU A 169 6.63 -14.92 -0.92
C LEU A 169 6.06 -15.23 -2.29
N ILE A 170 4.73 -15.25 -2.43
CA ILE A 170 4.11 -15.40 -3.75
C ILE A 170 4.56 -14.29 -4.69
N ASP A 171 4.54 -13.04 -4.25
CA ASP A 171 4.97 -11.88 -5.03
C ASP A 171 6.45 -12.00 -5.43
N TYR A 172 7.32 -12.41 -4.50
CA TYR A 172 8.73 -12.67 -4.76
C TYR A 172 8.95 -13.72 -5.85
N TYR A 173 8.33 -14.89 -5.73
CA TYR A 173 8.50 -15.96 -6.70
C TYR A 173 7.79 -15.67 -8.02
N CYS A 174 6.66 -14.94 -8.01
CA CYS A 174 6.03 -14.43 -9.22
C CYS A 174 6.96 -13.50 -9.99
N ASN A 175 7.67 -12.61 -9.29
CA ASN A 175 8.66 -11.72 -9.91
C ASN A 175 9.90 -12.49 -10.39
N LEU A 176 10.34 -13.51 -9.66
CA LEU A 176 11.56 -14.27 -9.97
C LEU A 176 11.40 -15.22 -11.17
N LYS A 177 10.28 -15.96 -11.25
CA LYS A 177 10.08 -17.02 -12.26
C LYS A 177 8.76 -16.96 -13.03
N GLY A 178 7.94 -15.93 -12.80
CA GLY A 178 6.67 -15.71 -13.48
C GLY A 178 5.47 -16.35 -12.77
N CYS A 179 4.32 -15.65 -12.78
CA CYS A 179 3.09 -16.10 -12.13
C CYS A 179 2.57 -17.44 -12.67
N ASP A 180 2.64 -17.65 -13.99
CA ASP A 180 2.05 -18.82 -14.63
C ASP A 180 2.83 -20.09 -14.28
N THR A 181 4.16 -19.99 -14.13
CA THR A 181 5.02 -21.04 -13.57
C THR A 181 4.56 -21.45 -12.16
N ILE A 182 4.24 -20.48 -11.29
CA ILE A 182 3.73 -20.78 -9.95
C ILE A 182 2.39 -21.52 -10.03
N LEU A 183 1.49 -21.09 -10.92
CA LEU A 183 0.18 -21.73 -11.10
C LEU A 183 0.32 -23.19 -11.57
N GLU A 184 1.24 -23.48 -12.47
CA GLU A 184 1.52 -24.86 -12.91
C GLU A 184 2.07 -25.72 -11.76
N GLU A 185 3.00 -25.19 -10.97
CA GLU A 185 3.52 -25.89 -9.78
C GLU A 185 2.41 -26.18 -8.76
N VAL A 186 1.49 -25.24 -8.52
CA VAL A 186 0.33 -25.43 -7.63
C VAL A 186 -0.62 -26.50 -8.16
N LYS A 187 -0.89 -26.51 -9.47
CA LYS A 187 -1.77 -27.49 -10.12
C LYS A 187 -1.23 -28.91 -9.97
N ASN A 188 0.05 -29.10 -10.27
CA ASN A 188 0.72 -30.40 -10.30
C ASN A 188 1.04 -30.96 -8.91
N ARG A 189 0.91 -30.13 -7.87
CA ARG A 189 1.26 -30.52 -6.51
C ARG A 189 0.09 -31.17 -5.78
N ASP A 190 0.42 -32.22 -5.02
CA ASP A 190 -0.51 -32.85 -4.09
C ASP A 190 -0.72 -31.94 -2.87
N MET A 191 -1.87 -31.25 -2.85
CA MET A 191 -2.31 -30.40 -1.76
C MET A 191 -3.82 -30.17 -1.83
N SER A 192 -4.42 -29.76 -0.71
CA SER A 192 -5.86 -29.52 -0.62
C SER A 192 -6.32 -28.40 -1.56
N GLN A 193 -7.52 -28.57 -2.12
CA GLN A 193 -8.12 -27.58 -3.03
C GLN A 193 -8.22 -26.18 -2.40
N HIS A 194 -8.54 -26.10 -1.11
CA HIS A 194 -8.56 -24.83 -0.36
C HIS A 194 -7.22 -24.08 -0.46
N LYS A 195 -6.11 -24.80 -0.37
CA LYS A 195 -4.77 -24.21 -0.42
C LYS A 195 -4.41 -23.76 -1.83
N LYS A 196 -4.77 -24.53 -2.86
CA LYS A 196 -4.62 -24.13 -4.26
C LYS A 196 -5.34 -22.80 -4.51
N LEU A 197 -6.61 -22.71 -4.10
CA LEU A 197 -7.42 -21.49 -4.21
C LEU A 197 -6.83 -20.31 -3.43
N THR A 198 -6.20 -20.54 -2.28
CA THR A 198 -5.53 -19.47 -1.52
C THR A 198 -4.36 -18.89 -2.30
N ILE A 199 -3.52 -19.75 -2.89
CA ILE A 199 -2.35 -19.31 -3.67
C ILE A 199 -2.80 -18.61 -4.96
N GLU A 200 -3.81 -19.14 -5.66
CA GLU A 200 -4.41 -18.49 -6.83
C GLU A 200 -4.89 -17.07 -6.50
N LYS A 201 -5.61 -16.89 -5.39
CA LYS A 201 -6.01 -15.56 -4.92
C LYS A 201 -4.81 -14.65 -4.63
N MET A 202 -3.73 -15.17 -4.06
CA MET A 202 -2.52 -14.35 -3.84
C MET A 202 -1.91 -13.88 -5.18
N ILE A 203 -1.86 -14.75 -6.18
CA ILE A 203 -1.36 -14.41 -7.53
C ILE A 203 -2.27 -13.39 -8.22
N GLU A 204 -3.60 -13.55 -8.13
CA GLU A 204 -4.56 -12.56 -8.63
C GLU A 204 -4.36 -11.19 -7.99
N TYR A 205 -4.08 -11.17 -6.69
CA TYR A 205 -3.81 -9.91 -5.97
C TYR A 205 -2.57 -9.23 -6.53
N TYR A 206 -1.48 -9.98 -6.67
CA TYR A 206 -0.23 -9.49 -7.24
C TYR A 206 -0.41 -8.91 -8.64
N LYS A 207 -1.10 -9.64 -9.52
CA LYS A 207 -1.41 -9.19 -10.89
C LYS A 207 -2.17 -7.86 -10.89
N LYS A 208 -3.20 -7.73 -10.05
CA LYS A 208 -3.97 -6.49 -9.91
C LYS A 208 -3.11 -5.31 -9.46
N GLU A 209 -2.18 -5.52 -8.53
CA GLU A 209 -1.28 -4.46 -8.06
C GLU A 209 -0.29 -4.00 -9.17
N LEU A 210 0.13 -4.90 -10.06
CA LEU A 210 0.95 -4.56 -11.24
C LEU A 210 0.15 -3.72 -12.26
N ASP A 211 -1.11 -4.04 -12.48
CA ASP A 211 -1.98 -3.30 -13.41
C ASP A 211 -2.25 -1.87 -12.90
N ASP A 212 -2.56 -1.70 -11.62
CA ASP A 212 -2.76 -0.38 -11.00
C ASP A 212 -1.48 0.49 -11.05
N THR A 213 -0.29 -0.14 -11.10
CA THR A 213 1.00 0.55 -11.22
C THR A 213 1.44 0.82 -12.67
N THR A 214 0.89 0.14 -13.67
CA THR A 214 1.16 0.41 -15.10
C THR A 214 0.26 1.50 -15.65
N VAL A 215 -1.03 1.51 -15.29
CA VAL A 215 -1.98 2.58 -15.67
C VAL A 215 -1.52 3.97 -15.18
N THR A 216 -0.79 4.03 -14.06
CA THR A 216 -0.24 5.28 -13.51
C THR A 216 1.07 5.74 -14.15
N LYS A 217 1.66 4.98 -15.08
CA LYS A 217 2.81 5.42 -15.90
C LYS A 217 2.41 5.92 -17.30
N SER A 218 1.14 5.75 -17.69
CA SER A 218 0.61 6.05 -19.03
C SER A 218 -0.25 7.31 -19.10
N ALA A 219 -0.33 8.07 -18.01
CA ALA A 219 -1.08 9.34 -17.89
C ALA A 219 -0.15 10.43 -17.37
#